data_AF-A0A8J4Y4H9-F1
#
_entry.id   AF-A0A8J4Y4H9-F1
#
_cell.length_a   1.000
_cell.length_b   1.000
_cell.length_c   1.000
_cell.angle_alpha   90.00
_cell.angle_beta   90.00
_cell.angle_gamma   90.00
#
_symmetry.space_group_name_H-M   'P 1'
#
loop_
_entity.id
_entity.type
_entity.pdbx_description
1 polymer ?
#
loop_
_entity_poly.entity_id
_entity_poly.type
_entity_poly.pdbx_seq_one_letter_code
_entity_poly.pdbx_strand_id
1 'polypeptide(L)'
;MTSAGQSPRESRTLNQVVGPPSPTFSYGGGRGGAEAAPARRITPGINLRRVLRVGSWNVLSLSDDHRLPLLSGELSRLRVDIVGLSETRRPGSGETSSGDYTYYWSGMSNGHRVRGVAIGVSSKLQPSVVEVTPVDERIMRVRMKHTLGFMSLVAVYAPTEMRKTEEKMFYAKLDSVLDQCPPRDTLIVLGDFNATTGTVRDGYELCVGPMLRYQKTTNSSLLLNFARSRSVENCRFLVSETRAAPA
;
A
#
# COMPACT_ATOMS: atom_id res chain seq x y z
N MET A 1 17.02 71.97 13.32
CA MET A 1 16.52 72.60 12.09
C MET A 1 15.66 71.56 11.38
N THR A 2 14.38 71.48 11.77
CA THR A 2 13.17 72.07 11.09
C THR A 2 12.71 71.19 9.94
N SER A 3 11.46 70.75 9.80
CA SER A 3 10.18 70.86 10.54
C SER A 3 9.26 69.77 9.97
N ALA A 4 8.51 68.99 10.76
CA ALA A 4 7.12 69.25 11.19
C ALA A 4 6.14 69.72 10.09
N GLY A 5 4.99 69.04 10.00
CA GLY A 5 3.78 69.46 9.27
C GLY A 5 2.93 68.25 8.84
N GLN A 6 2.09 67.68 9.71
CA GLN A 6 0.66 68.00 9.92
C GLN A 6 -0.31 67.16 9.07
N SER A 7 -1.20 66.45 9.77
CA SER A 7 -2.45 65.85 9.24
C SER A 7 -3.56 66.91 9.20
N PRO A 8 -4.60 66.78 8.36
CA PRO A 8 -5.96 66.50 8.88
C PRO A 8 -6.77 65.51 8.00
N ARG A 9 -7.56 64.58 8.58
CA ARG A 9 -9.02 64.67 8.85
C ARG A 9 -9.84 65.10 7.62
N GLU A 10 -10.63 64.20 7.02
CA GLU A 10 -12.12 64.14 7.03
C GLU A 10 -12.52 63.41 5.69
N SER A 11 -13.66 62.77 5.43
CA SER A 11 -14.96 62.59 6.06
C SER A 11 -15.72 61.47 5.33
N ARG A 12 -16.60 60.79 6.09
CA ARG A 12 -17.85 60.06 5.72
C ARG A 12 -18.23 59.90 4.23
N THR A 13 -18.70 58.70 3.87
CA THR A 13 -20.14 58.44 3.62
C THR A 13 -20.43 56.95 3.35
N LEU A 14 -21.52 56.45 3.96
CA LEU A 14 -22.20 55.23 3.55
C LEU A 14 -22.72 55.40 2.12
N ASN A 15 -22.65 54.35 1.30
CA ASN A 15 -23.73 54.06 0.36
C ASN A 15 -23.87 52.56 0.10
N GLN A 16 -25.14 52.21 -0.02
CA GLN A 16 -25.77 50.90 -0.05
C GLN A 16 -25.99 50.50 -1.53
N VAL A 17 -26.39 49.23 -1.75
CA VAL A 17 -27.00 48.66 -2.99
C VAL A 17 -25.99 48.44 -4.14
N VAL A 18 -25.94 47.34 -4.90
CA VAL A 18 -26.94 46.37 -5.41
C VAL A 18 -26.22 45.04 -5.72
N GLY A 19 -26.83 43.90 -5.41
CA GLY A 19 -26.32 42.57 -5.76
C GLY A 19 -26.42 42.25 -7.28
N PRO A 20 -25.68 41.24 -7.78
CA PRO A 20 -25.72 40.86 -9.18
C PRO A 20 -27.10 40.29 -9.59
N PRO A 21 -27.54 40.48 -10.86
CA PRO A 21 -28.84 40.03 -11.31
C PRO A 21 -28.95 38.50 -11.37
N SER A 22 -30.11 37.99 -10.96
CA SER A 22 -30.52 36.58 -11.06
C SER A 22 -30.54 36.09 -12.51
N PRO A 23 -30.18 34.83 -12.77
CA PRO A 23 -30.25 34.25 -14.11
C PRO A 23 -31.71 34.05 -14.54
N THR A 24 -32.06 34.64 -15.68
CA THR A 24 -33.35 34.45 -16.37
C THR A 24 -33.42 33.02 -16.91
N PHE A 25 -34.37 32.23 -16.38
CA PHE A 25 -34.72 30.93 -16.93
C PHE A 25 -35.63 31.15 -18.16
N SER A 26 -35.17 30.76 -19.34
CA SER A 26 -36.01 30.55 -20.51
C SER A 26 -35.91 29.08 -20.92
N TYR A 27 -37.05 28.40 -21.04
CA TYR A 27 -37.15 27.10 -21.72
C TYR A 27 -38.18 27.23 -22.83
N GLY A 28 -37.67 27.51 -24.04
CA GLY A 28 -38.35 27.24 -25.31
C GLY A 28 -38.12 25.78 -25.70
N GLY A 29 -39.15 25.14 -26.22
CA GLY A 29 -39.17 23.72 -26.52
C GLY A 29 -38.45 23.31 -27.81
N GLY A 30 -38.06 22.03 -27.83
CA GLY A 30 -38.10 21.17 -29.01
C GLY A 30 -36.85 21.10 -29.89
N ARG A 31 -36.05 20.05 -29.69
CA ARG A 31 -35.76 19.01 -30.71
C ARG A 31 -34.87 17.93 -30.09
N GLY A 32 -35.35 16.69 -30.16
CA GLY A 32 -34.65 15.51 -29.66
C GLY A 32 -33.36 15.26 -30.45
N GLY A 33 -32.23 15.52 -29.81
CA GLY A 33 -31.00 14.77 -30.06
C GLY A 33 -30.95 13.64 -29.06
N ALA A 34 -30.69 12.41 -29.51
CA ALA A 34 -30.38 11.30 -28.62
C ALA A 34 -29.15 11.70 -27.78
N GLU A 35 -29.38 12.05 -26.52
CA GLU A 35 -28.33 12.27 -25.54
C GLU A 35 -27.57 10.95 -25.41
N ALA A 36 -26.34 10.93 -25.93
CA ALA A 36 -25.44 9.80 -25.76
C ALA A 36 -25.34 9.53 -24.25
N ALA A 37 -25.74 8.32 -23.84
CA ALA A 37 -25.68 7.90 -22.44
C ALA A 37 -24.31 8.29 -21.87
N PRO A 38 -24.25 8.94 -20.68
CA PRO A 38 -23.00 9.43 -20.15
C PRO A 38 -22.02 8.26 -20.06
N ALA A 39 -20.86 8.42 -20.69
CA ALA A 39 -19.78 7.44 -20.63
C ALA A 39 -19.60 7.03 -19.17
N ARG A 40 -19.76 5.73 -18.89
CA ARG A 40 -19.75 5.17 -17.54
C ARG A 40 -18.53 5.71 -16.81
N ARG A 41 -18.70 6.67 -15.90
CA ARG A 41 -17.61 7.25 -15.11
C ARG A 41 -16.92 6.08 -14.41
N ILE A 42 -15.73 5.73 -14.88
CA ILE A 42 -14.86 4.81 -14.16
C ILE A 42 -14.40 5.62 -12.96
N THR A 43 -15.08 5.46 -11.84
CA THR A 43 -14.62 6.05 -10.59
C THR A 43 -13.24 5.47 -10.31
N PRO A 44 -12.18 6.29 -10.21
CA PRO A 44 -10.86 5.80 -9.89
C PRO A 44 -10.90 5.12 -8.52
N GLY A 45 -10.30 3.92 -8.44
CA GLY A 45 -10.10 3.19 -7.20
C GLY A 45 -10.48 1.72 -7.21
N ILE A 46 -10.28 1.05 -6.08
CA ILE A 46 -10.43 -0.40 -5.95
C ILE A 46 -11.91 -0.78 -6.01
N ASN A 47 -12.32 -1.39 -7.13
CA ASN A 47 -13.64 -1.97 -7.30
C ASN A 47 -13.58 -3.48 -7.05
N LEU A 48 -14.19 -3.93 -5.96
CA LEU A 48 -14.18 -5.35 -5.56
C LEU A 48 -14.95 -6.28 -6.50
N ARG A 49 -15.68 -5.75 -7.50
CA ARG A 49 -16.25 -6.58 -8.60
C ARG A 49 -15.21 -6.97 -9.65
N ARG A 50 -14.02 -6.37 -9.61
CA ARG A 50 -12.88 -6.74 -10.45
C ARG A 50 -11.87 -7.49 -9.59
N VAL A 51 -11.16 -8.41 -10.22
CA VAL A 51 -10.07 -9.14 -9.56
C VAL A 51 -8.96 -8.15 -9.21
N LEU A 52 -8.61 -8.08 -7.92
CA LEU A 52 -7.43 -7.38 -7.42
C LEU A 52 -6.28 -8.37 -7.33
N ARG A 53 -5.19 -8.16 -8.06
CA ARG A 53 -4.00 -9.02 -8.03
C ARG A 53 -2.98 -8.46 -7.05
N VAL A 54 -2.81 -9.17 -5.94
CA VAL A 54 -1.85 -8.82 -4.90
C VAL A 54 -0.75 -9.88 -4.87
N GLY A 55 0.50 -9.46 -4.75
CA GLY A 55 1.64 -10.37 -4.65
C GLY A 55 2.68 -9.91 -3.63
N SER A 56 3.68 -10.74 -3.41
CA SER A 56 4.87 -10.38 -2.64
C SER A 56 6.15 -10.84 -3.34
N TRP A 57 7.21 -10.04 -3.26
CA TRP A 57 8.48 -10.36 -3.88
C TRP A 57 9.66 -9.91 -3.00
N ASN A 58 10.49 -10.86 -2.56
CA ASN A 58 11.82 -10.56 -2.04
C ASN A 58 12.75 -10.17 -3.20
N VAL A 59 13.05 -8.87 -3.32
CA VAL A 59 13.78 -8.30 -4.46
C VAL A 59 15.30 -8.33 -4.29
N LEU A 60 15.79 -8.82 -3.14
CA LEU A 60 17.19 -8.85 -2.69
C LEU A 60 17.90 -7.49 -2.58
N SER A 61 17.66 -6.55 -3.51
CA SER A 61 18.09 -5.15 -3.42
C SER A 61 17.32 -4.25 -4.40
N LEU A 62 16.73 -3.19 -3.84
CA LEU A 62 16.08 -2.08 -4.54
C LEU A 62 16.58 -0.73 -3.97
N SER A 63 17.88 -0.68 -3.66
CA SER A 63 18.53 0.39 -2.89
C SER A 63 18.42 1.78 -3.51
N ASP A 64 18.26 1.85 -4.83
CA ASP A 64 18.18 3.07 -5.62
C ASP A 64 17.06 2.97 -6.65
N ASP A 65 16.79 4.09 -7.32
CA ASP A 65 15.67 4.21 -8.26
C ASP A 65 15.97 3.55 -9.62
N HIS A 66 17.22 3.15 -9.91
CA HIS A 66 17.63 2.65 -11.22
C HIS A 66 16.95 1.33 -11.60
N ARG A 67 16.61 0.49 -10.61
CA ARG A 67 15.93 -0.80 -10.82
C ARG A 67 14.40 -0.70 -10.85
N LEU A 68 13.84 0.44 -10.44
CA LEU A 68 12.38 0.60 -10.37
C LEU A 68 11.69 0.52 -11.74
N PRO A 69 12.25 1.03 -12.86
CA PRO A 69 11.63 0.86 -14.17
C PRO A 69 11.54 -0.61 -14.61
N LEU A 70 12.59 -1.41 -14.31
CA LEU A 70 12.60 -2.85 -14.61
C LEU A 70 11.54 -3.59 -13.78
N LEU A 71 11.49 -3.30 -12.48
CA LEU A 71 10.46 -3.85 -11.59
C LEU A 71 9.06 -3.48 -12.07
N SER A 72 8.85 -2.20 -12.40
CA SER A 72 7.58 -1.67 -12.93
C SER A 72 7.14 -2.42 -14.20
N GLY A 73 8.07 -2.65 -15.14
CA GLY A 73 7.81 -3.43 -16.36
C GLY A 73 7.38 -4.87 -16.07
N GLU A 74 8.07 -5.57 -15.16
CA GLU A 74 7.72 -6.95 -14.78
C GLU A 74 6.37 -7.04 -14.05
N LEU A 75 6.09 -6.11 -13.14
CA LEU A 75 4.79 -6.05 -12.45
C LEU A 75 3.65 -5.80 -13.45
N SER A 76 3.84 -4.88 -14.40
CA SER A 76 2.88 -4.65 -15.48
C SER A 76 2.69 -5.87 -16.37
N ARG A 77 3.77 -6.59 -16.73
CA ARG A 77 3.72 -7.84 -17.52
C ARG A 77 2.91 -8.92 -16.80
N LEU A 78 3.12 -9.06 -15.49
CA LEU A 78 2.39 -10.01 -14.63
C LEU A 78 1.00 -9.50 -14.21
N ARG A 79 0.66 -8.25 -14.57
CA ARG A 79 -0.59 -7.56 -14.24
C ARG A 79 -0.83 -7.47 -12.73
N VAL A 80 0.22 -7.29 -11.93
CA VAL A 80 0.12 -7.16 -10.47
C VAL A 80 -0.41 -5.77 -10.14
N ASP A 81 -1.46 -5.68 -9.33
CA ASP A 81 -2.03 -4.38 -8.95
C ASP A 81 -1.32 -3.80 -7.71
N ILE A 82 -0.94 -4.67 -6.77
CA ILE A 82 -0.29 -4.33 -5.51
C ILE A 82 0.78 -5.37 -5.20
N VAL A 83 1.97 -4.94 -4.80
CA VAL A 83 3.07 -5.84 -4.43
C VAL A 83 3.69 -5.45 -3.09
N GLY A 84 3.83 -6.40 -2.18
CA GLY A 84 4.68 -6.27 -0.99
C GLY A 84 6.13 -6.67 -1.33
N LEU A 85 7.10 -5.81 -1.06
CA LEU A 85 8.50 -6.04 -1.36
C LEU A 85 9.28 -6.20 -0.05
N SER A 86 10.19 -7.17 -0.01
CA SER A 86 11.15 -7.36 1.09
C SER A 86 12.58 -7.27 0.58
N GLU A 87 13.52 -7.02 1.50
CA GLU A 87 14.95 -6.78 1.21
C GLU A 87 15.20 -5.62 0.23
N THR A 88 14.46 -4.52 0.41
CA THR A 88 14.61 -3.34 -0.46
C THR A 88 15.94 -2.63 -0.28
N ARG A 89 16.56 -2.72 0.90
CA ARG A 89 17.85 -2.08 1.24
C ARG A 89 17.85 -0.56 1.02
N ARG A 90 16.69 0.07 1.14
CA ARG A 90 16.54 1.53 1.13
C ARG A 90 16.70 2.08 2.55
N PRO A 91 17.41 3.19 2.73
CA PRO A 91 17.47 3.87 4.02
C PRO A 91 16.22 4.72 4.25
N GLY A 92 15.87 4.92 5.52
CA GLY A 92 14.74 5.74 5.93
C GLY A 92 13.40 5.27 5.34
N SER A 93 12.45 6.20 5.25
CA SER A 93 11.14 5.97 4.65
C SER A 93 10.85 7.02 3.59
N GLY A 94 10.02 6.69 2.63
CA GLY A 94 9.61 7.64 1.60
C GLY A 94 8.73 7.01 0.54
N GLU A 95 8.52 7.79 -0.51
CA GLU A 95 7.77 7.39 -1.70
C GLU A 95 8.49 7.82 -2.97
N THR A 96 8.32 7.04 -4.04
CA THR A 96 8.79 7.38 -5.38
C THR A 96 7.90 6.70 -6.41
N SER A 97 7.73 7.33 -7.58
CA SER A 97 6.96 6.77 -8.69
C SER A 97 7.89 6.39 -9.84
N SER A 98 7.66 5.22 -10.43
CA SER A 98 8.44 4.74 -11.57
C SER A 98 7.60 3.83 -12.47
N GLY A 99 7.51 4.21 -13.75
CA GLY A 99 6.58 3.60 -14.70
C GLY A 99 5.12 3.68 -14.20
N ASP A 100 4.42 2.54 -14.18
CA ASP A 100 3.00 2.47 -13.82
C ASP A 100 2.74 2.22 -12.32
N TYR A 101 3.71 2.50 -11.45
CA TYR A 101 3.62 2.23 -10.01
C TYR A 101 4.18 3.36 -9.15
N THR A 102 3.60 3.50 -7.96
CA THR A 102 4.15 4.26 -6.84
C THR A 102 4.60 3.28 -5.75
N TYR A 103 5.81 3.48 -5.24
CA TYR A 103 6.45 2.65 -4.24
C TYR A 103 6.60 3.43 -2.94
N TYR A 104 6.06 2.89 -1.87
CA TYR A 104 6.24 3.38 -0.49
C TYR A 104 7.20 2.46 0.23
N TRP A 105 8.20 2.97 0.96
CA TRP A 105 9.16 2.12 1.66
C TRP A 105 9.37 2.51 3.13
N SER A 106 9.80 1.51 3.91
CA SER A 106 10.36 1.68 5.24
C SER A 106 11.65 0.89 5.37
N GLY A 107 12.67 1.53 5.89
CA GLY A 107 14.03 1.03 5.99
C GLY A 107 14.73 1.60 7.22
N MET A 108 16.02 1.30 7.37
CA MET A 108 16.73 1.68 8.59
C MET A 108 16.96 3.19 8.68
N SER A 109 16.66 3.77 9.83
CA SER A 109 16.77 5.22 10.09
C SER A 109 18.21 5.71 10.19
N ASN A 110 19.16 4.82 10.51
CA ASN A 110 20.58 5.13 10.64
C ASN A 110 21.35 5.16 9.30
N GLY A 111 20.65 5.13 8.17
CA GLY A 111 21.24 5.19 6.83
C GLY A 111 21.85 3.88 6.31
N HIS A 112 21.89 2.83 7.13
CA HIS A 112 22.37 1.53 6.66
C HIS A 112 21.41 0.90 5.64
N ARG A 113 21.95 0.11 4.70
CA ARG A 113 21.23 -0.46 3.55
C ARG A 113 21.23 -1.99 3.57
N VAL A 114 20.74 -2.57 4.67
CA VAL A 114 20.77 -4.03 4.91
C VAL A 114 19.39 -4.66 4.85
N ARG A 115 18.36 -3.94 5.30
CA ARG A 115 16.98 -4.39 5.43
C ARG A 115 16.05 -3.38 4.79
N GLY A 116 14.77 -3.70 4.71
CA GLY A 116 13.75 -2.78 4.27
C GLY A 116 12.57 -3.52 3.64
N VAL A 117 11.41 -2.88 3.75
CA VAL A 117 10.16 -3.30 3.14
C VAL A 117 9.62 -2.18 2.26
N ALA A 118 8.84 -2.54 1.24
CA ALA A 118 8.09 -1.59 0.45
C ALA A 118 6.72 -2.14 0.04
N ILE A 119 5.80 -1.25 -0.30
CA ILE A 119 4.55 -1.59 -0.99
C ILE A 119 4.53 -0.81 -2.29
N GLY A 120 4.51 -1.55 -3.41
CA GLY A 120 4.26 -1.01 -4.74
C GLY A 120 2.77 -1.05 -5.06
N VAL A 121 2.22 0.07 -5.51
CA VAL A 121 0.80 0.23 -5.87
C VAL A 121 0.73 0.72 -7.30
N SER A 122 -0.05 0.05 -8.16
CA SER A 122 -0.26 0.52 -9.53
C SER A 122 -0.85 1.94 -9.52
N SER A 123 -0.40 2.81 -10.42
CA SER A 123 -0.89 4.18 -10.57
C SER A 123 -2.42 4.26 -10.75
N LYS A 124 -3.04 3.18 -11.26
CA LYS A 124 -4.51 3.05 -11.36
C LYS A 124 -5.21 3.00 -10.00
N LEU A 125 -4.53 2.49 -8.97
CA LEU A 125 -5.02 2.33 -7.61
C LEU A 125 -4.43 3.35 -6.64
N GLN A 126 -3.40 4.10 -7.03
CA GLN A 126 -2.80 5.14 -6.20
C GLN A 126 -3.84 6.12 -5.60
N PRO A 127 -4.88 6.57 -6.31
CA PRO A 127 -5.92 7.44 -5.73
C PRO A 127 -6.73 6.80 -4.59
N SER A 128 -6.62 5.48 -4.39
CA SER A 128 -7.22 4.77 -3.27
C SER A 128 -6.34 4.76 -2.02
N VAL A 129 -5.07 5.15 -2.09
CA VAL A 129 -4.20 5.22 -0.89
C VAL A 129 -4.68 6.35 0.01
N VAL A 130 -4.96 6.02 1.28
CA VAL A 130 -5.47 6.94 2.29
C VAL A 130 -4.42 7.24 3.35
N GLU A 131 -3.60 6.25 3.69
CA GLU A 131 -2.60 6.37 4.74
C GLU A 131 -1.40 5.48 4.44
N VAL A 132 -0.20 5.99 4.70
CA VAL A 132 1.06 5.25 4.61
C VAL A 132 1.74 5.37 5.96
N THR A 133 2.01 4.22 6.61
CA THR A 133 2.60 4.16 7.95
C THR A 133 3.87 3.31 7.90
N PRO A 134 5.05 3.91 7.71
CA PRO A 134 6.33 3.24 7.94
C PRO A 134 6.46 2.91 9.43
N VAL A 135 6.73 1.65 9.79
CA VAL A 135 6.90 1.24 11.20
C VAL A 135 8.38 1.08 11.52
N ASP A 136 9.05 0.20 10.79
CA ASP A 136 10.50 0.00 10.87
C ASP A 136 11.04 -0.70 9.60
N GLU A 137 12.30 -1.12 9.60
CA GLU A 137 12.91 -1.75 8.43
C GLU A 137 12.35 -3.14 8.08
N ARG A 138 11.40 -3.65 8.88
CA ARG A 138 10.77 -4.96 8.74
C ARG A 138 9.26 -4.89 8.56
N ILE A 139 8.60 -3.80 8.92
CA ILE A 139 7.14 -3.68 8.86
C ILE A 139 6.74 -2.31 8.31
N MET A 140 5.79 -2.29 7.39
CA MET A 140 5.08 -1.08 7.01
C MET A 140 3.62 -1.37 6.68
N ARG A 141 2.77 -0.35 6.83
CA ARG A 141 1.34 -0.44 6.54
C ARG A 141 0.95 0.59 5.48
N VAL A 142 0.06 0.19 4.58
CA VAL A 142 -0.65 1.10 3.67
C VAL A 142 -2.14 0.82 3.78
N ARG A 143 -2.93 1.85 4.07
CA ARG A 143 -4.38 1.79 4.11
C ARG A 143 -4.96 2.32 2.81
N MET A 144 -5.86 1.56 2.19
CA MET A 144 -6.49 1.90 0.92
C MET A 144 -8.02 1.84 1.00
N LYS A 145 -8.70 2.72 0.28
CA LYS A 145 -10.15 2.74 0.13
C LYS A 145 -10.59 1.84 -1.02
N HIS A 146 -11.64 1.06 -0.84
CA HIS A 146 -12.30 0.31 -1.90
C HIS A 146 -13.81 0.62 -1.92
N THR A 147 -14.53 0.10 -2.92
CA THR A 147 -15.96 0.41 -3.15
C THR A 147 -16.90 0.08 -1.98
N LEU A 148 -16.49 -0.78 -1.05
CA LEU A 148 -17.32 -1.24 0.08
C LEU A 148 -16.76 -0.82 1.45
N GLY A 149 -15.62 -0.12 1.50
CA GLY A 149 -14.92 0.14 2.75
C GLY A 149 -13.44 0.45 2.57
N PHE A 150 -12.62 -0.12 3.44
CA PHE A 150 -11.17 0.08 3.47
C PHE A 150 -10.46 -1.26 3.62
N MET A 151 -9.20 -1.28 3.18
CA MET A 151 -8.29 -2.39 3.39
C MET A 151 -6.97 -1.88 3.93
N SER A 152 -6.35 -2.68 4.80
CA SER A 152 -5.04 -2.39 5.37
C SER A 152 -4.06 -3.47 4.90
N LEU A 153 -3.08 -3.03 4.11
CA LEU A 153 -1.98 -3.83 3.60
C LEU A 153 -0.81 -3.71 4.56
N VAL A 154 -0.24 -4.82 5.01
CA VAL A 154 0.94 -4.83 5.88
C VAL A 154 2.04 -5.61 5.18
N ALA A 155 3.13 -4.94 4.80
CA ALA A 155 4.30 -5.58 4.22
C ALA A 155 5.30 -5.92 5.33
N VAL A 156 5.83 -7.14 5.31
CA VAL A 156 6.69 -7.68 6.37
C VAL A 156 7.98 -8.34 5.85
N TYR A 157 9.03 -8.27 6.66
CA TYR A 157 10.27 -9.03 6.50
C TYR A 157 10.76 -9.57 7.86
N ALA A 158 10.43 -10.83 8.15
CA ALA A 158 10.77 -11.47 9.42
C ALA A 158 12.29 -11.70 9.55
N PRO A 159 12.84 -11.74 10.77
CA PRO A 159 14.23 -12.12 11.01
C PRO A 159 14.51 -13.58 10.61
N THR A 160 15.77 -13.87 10.29
CA THR A 160 16.25 -15.24 10.09
C THR A 160 16.36 -15.99 11.42
N GLU A 161 16.19 -17.32 11.37
CA GLU A 161 16.03 -18.21 12.54
C GLU A 161 17.21 -18.18 13.56
N MET A 162 18.35 -17.65 13.15
CA MET A 162 19.54 -17.56 14.01
C MET A 162 19.36 -16.57 15.18
N ARG A 163 18.22 -15.86 15.27
CA ARG A 163 18.01 -14.76 16.22
C ARG A 163 16.66 -14.88 16.97
N LYS A 164 16.50 -15.94 17.77
CA LYS A 164 15.28 -16.25 18.55
C LYS A 164 14.64 -15.08 19.30
N THR A 165 15.44 -14.17 19.90
CA THR A 165 14.90 -12.99 20.60
C THR A 165 14.30 -11.97 19.63
N GLU A 166 14.94 -11.75 18.48
CA GLU A 166 14.42 -10.86 17.43
C GLU A 166 13.10 -11.39 16.86
N GLU A 167 12.93 -12.70 16.71
CA GLU A 167 11.70 -13.32 16.21
C GLU A 167 10.50 -12.99 17.10
N LYS A 168 10.60 -13.22 18.41
CA LYS A 168 9.51 -12.94 19.35
C LYS A 168 9.14 -11.45 19.35
N MET A 169 10.13 -10.57 19.32
CA MET A 169 9.90 -9.12 19.25
C MET A 169 9.23 -8.71 17.93
N PHE A 170 9.60 -9.36 16.82
CA PHE A 170 8.99 -9.11 15.51
C PHE A 170 7.50 -9.50 15.51
N TYR A 171 7.13 -10.70 15.97
CA TYR A 171 5.72 -11.11 16.01
C TYR A 171 4.89 -10.28 16.99
N ALA A 172 5.42 -9.95 18.16
CA ALA A 172 4.74 -9.05 19.11
C ALA A 172 4.50 -7.66 18.52
N LYS A 173 5.47 -7.13 17.76
CA LYS A 173 5.32 -5.85 17.05
C LYS A 173 4.32 -5.96 15.90
N LEU A 174 4.35 -7.04 15.12
CA LEU A 174 3.39 -7.30 14.06
C LEU A 174 1.96 -7.35 14.62
N ASP A 175 1.75 -8.03 15.74
CA ASP A 175 0.48 -8.04 16.46
C ASP A 175 0.03 -6.61 16.83
N SER A 176 0.92 -5.82 17.42
CA SER A 176 0.63 -4.43 17.77
C SER A 176 0.24 -3.57 16.55
N VAL A 177 0.87 -3.78 15.39
CA VAL A 177 0.52 -3.08 14.14
C VAL A 177 -0.85 -3.52 13.62
N LEU A 178 -1.18 -4.80 13.72
CA LEU A 178 -2.51 -5.31 13.34
C LEU A 178 -3.61 -4.79 14.26
N ASP A 179 -3.34 -4.62 15.56
CA ASP A 179 -4.31 -4.04 16.51
C ASP A 179 -4.60 -2.56 16.23
N GLN A 180 -3.66 -1.86 15.61
CA GLN A 180 -3.84 -0.48 15.16
C GLN A 180 -4.59 -0.37 13.84
N CYS A 181 -4.82 -1.47 13.12
CA CYS A 181 -5.65 -1.47 11.92
C CYS A 181 -7.13 -1.38 12.31
N PRO A 182 -7.93 -0.54 11.63
CA PRO A 182 -9.34 -0.41 11.97
C PRO A 182 -10.08 -1.76 11.84
N PRO A 183 -10.96 -2.14 12.81
CA PRO A 183 -11.56 -3.48 12.85
C PRO A 183 -12.42 -3.87 11.64
N ARG A 184 -12.88 -2.89 10.86
CA ARG A 184 -13.70 -3.10 9.65
C ARG A 184 -12.88 -3.15 8.36
N ASP A 185 -11.57 -2.89 8.45
CA ASP A 185 -10.70 -2.96 7.29
C ASP A 185 -10.47 -4.43 6.90
N THR A 186 -10.47 -4.70 5.60
CA THR A 186 -9.95 -5.99 5.12
C THR A 186 -8.44 -6.02 5.34
N LEU A 187 -7.96 -6.98 6.13
CA LEU A 187 -6.53 -7.13 6.42
C LEU A 187 -5.85 -8.02 5.39
N ILE A 188 -4.72 -7.56 4.84
CA ILE A 188 -3.84 -8.38 4.00
C ILE A 188 -2.41 -8.20 4.48
N VAL A 189 -1.78 -9.28 4.92
CA VAL A 189 -0.36 -9.29 5.30
C VAL A 189 0.44 -9.95 4.19
N LEU A 190 1.48 -9.27 3.72
CA LEU A 190 2.30 -9.64 2.57
C LEU A 190 3.78 -9.61 2.95
N GLY A 191 4.60 -10.42 2.28
CA GLY A 191 6.05 -10.34 2.41
C GLY A 191 6.66 -11.67 2.80
N ASP A 192 7.86 -11.60 3.38
CA ASP A 192 8.70 -12.75 3.64
C ASP A 192 8.80 -13.01 5.14
N PHE A 193 8.23 -14.13 5.56
CA PHE A 193 8.21 -14.56 6.96
C PHE A 193 9.42 -15.41 7.36
N ASN A 194 10.37 -15.68 6.44
CA ASN A 194 11.53 -16.54 6.69
C ASN A 194 11.13 -17.86 7.42
N ALA A 195 9.99 -18.41 7.02
CA ALA A 195 9.34 -19.55 7.66
C ALA A 195 9.13 -20.67 6.64
N THR A 196 9.53 -21.89 7.00
CA THR A 196 9.23 -23.07 6.18
C THR A 196 8.20 -23.94 6.88
N THR A 197 6.98 -23.98 6.36
CA THR A 197 5.85 -24.67 7.02
C THR A 197 6.04 -26.18 7.20
N GLY A 198 6.99 -26.80 6.51
CA GLY A 198 7.24 -28.24 6.61
C GLY A 198 6.22 -29.08 5.83
N THR A 199 6.30 -30.40 5.99
CA THR A 199 5.45 -31.37 5.28
C THR A 199 4.15 -31.72 6.02
N VAL A 200 4.02 -31.36 7.30
CA VAL A 200 2.89 -31.75 8.18
C VAL A 200 1.94 -30.57 8.36
N ARG A 201 0.64 -30.79 8.09
CA ARG A 201 -0.42 -29.76 8.09
C ARG A 201 -1.37 -29.82 9.28
N ASP A 202 -1.25 -30.84 10.14
CA ASP A 202 -2.26 -31.18 11.14
C ASP A 202 -2.68 -29.97 11.99
N GLY A 203 -3.89 -29.46 11.73
CA GLY A 203 -4.51 -28.35 12.46
C GLY A 203 -4.24 -26.94 11.91
N TYR A 204 -3.59 -26.80 10.75
CA TYR A 204 -3.25 -25.52 10.11
C TYR A 204 -3.59 -25.47 8.61
N GLU A 205 -4.53 -26.29 8.17
CA GLU A 205 -4.84 -26.54 6.77
C GLU A 205 -5.32 -25.28 6.01
N LEU A 206 -5.91 -24.32 6.72
CA LEU A 206 -6.40 -23.02 6.22
C LEU A 206 -5.30 -21.94 6.19
N CYS A 207 -4.22 -22.11 6.95
CA CYS A 207 -3.15 -21.12 7.15
C CYS A 207 -1.89 -21.41 6.31
N VAL A 208 -1.88 -22.49 5.52
CA VAL A 208 -0.68 -22.95 4.79
C VAL A 208 -1.01 -23.30 3.33
N GLY A 209 -0.38 -22.60 2.38
CA GLY A 209 -0.42 -22.94 0.95
C GLY A 209 0.38 -24.20 0.58
N PRO A 210 0.36 -24.64 -0.70
CA PRO A 210 1.03 -25.86 -1.15
C PRO A 210 2.55 -25.86 -0.84
N MET A 211 3.03 -27.00 -0.36
CA MET A 211 4.30 -27.21 0.37
C MET A 211 5.60 -26.75 -0.32
N LEU A 212 6.60 -26.42 0.50
CA LEU A 212 8.02 -26.50 0.17
C LEU A 212 8.66 -27.67 0.94
N ARG A 213 9.58 -28.42 0.32
CA ARG A 213 10.14 -29.70 0.80
C ARG A 213 11.11 -29.61 1.99
N TYR A 214 11.11 -28.53 2.77
CA TYR A 214 12.11 -28.32 3.84
C TYR A 214 11.56 -28.60 5.24
N GLN A 215 12.45 -28.79 6.22
CA GLN A 215 12.08 -29.02 7.62
C GLN A 215 11.39 -27.80 8.22
N LYS A 216 10.51 -28.05 9.21
CA LYS A 216 9.80 -27.00 9.95
C LYS A 216 10.78 -26.15 10.76
N THR A 217 10.72 -24.83 10.61
CA THR A 217 11.54 -23.88 11.38
C THR A 217 10.81 -23.34 12.61
N THR A 218 11.54 -22.71 13.53
CA THR A 218 10.98 -21.99 14.68
C THR A 218 10.03 -20.88 14.24
N ASN A 219 10.42 -20.11 13.20
CA ASN A 219 9.59 -19.11 12.55
C ASN A 219 8.26 -19.68 12.03
N SER A 220 8.25 -20.93 11.56
CA SER A 220 7.02 -21.60 11.13
C SER A 220 6.04 -21.79 12.27
N SER A 221 6.51 -22.21 13.44
CA SER A 221 5.62 -22.37 14.60
C SER A 221 5.04 -21.03 15.05
N LEU A 222 5.84 -19.95 15.02
CA LEU A 222 5.39 -18.60 15.34
C LEU A 222 4.36 -18.08 14.32
N LEU A 223 4.63 -18.25 13.02
CA LEU A 223 3.71 -17.88 11.94
C LEU A 223 2.37 -18.62 12.06
N LEU A 224 2.42 -19.92 12.32
CA LEU A 224 1.23 -20.76 12.45
C LEU A 224 0.39 -20.36 13.68
N ASN A 225 1.03 -20.10 14.81
CA ASN A 225 0.34 -19.62 16.02
C ASN A 225 -0.27 -18.24 15.81
N PHE A 226 0.44 -17.34 15.14
CA PHE A 226 -0.04 -16.01 14.76
C PHE A 226 -1.24 -16.08 13.81
N ALA A 227 -1.15 -16.90 12.75
CA ALA A 227 -2.24 -17.07 11.79
C ALA A 227 -3.51 -17.61 12.49
N ARG A 228 -3.33 -18.58 13.40
CA ARG A 228 -4.42 -19.13 14.21
C ARG A 228 -5.04 -18.10 15.16
N SER A 229 -4.22 -17.33 15.90
CA SER A 229 -4.75 -16.34 16.86
C SER A 229 -5.50 -15.21 16.18
N ARG A 230 -5.09 -14.84 14.96
CA ARG A 230 -5.68 -13.76 14.17
C ARG A 230 -6.74 -14.21 13.17
N SER A 231 -7.01 -15.52 13.07
CA SER A 231 -7.86 -16.11 12.01
C SER A 231 -7.47 -15.64 10.60
N VAL A 232 -6.17 -15.49 10.35
CA VAL A 232 -5.64 -15.10 9.04
C VAL A 232 -5.47 -16.35 8.20
N GLU A 233 -6.14 -16.39 7.06
CA GLU A 233 -6.04 -17.48 6.11
C GLU A 233 -4.92 -17.24 5.09
N ASN A 234 -4.30 -18.33 4.63
CA ASN A 234 -3.24 -18.24 3.64
C ASN A 234 -3.81 -18.25 2.23
N CYS A 235 -3.73 -17.10 1.59
CA CYS A 235 -4.03 -16.94 0.18
C CYS A 235 -2.88 -17.52 -0.67
N ARG A 236 -2.91 -18.84 -0.88
CA ARG A 236 -2.15 -19.64 -1.87
C ARG A 236 -0.92 -18.97 -2.51
N PHE A 237 0.27 -19.49 -2.20
CA PHE A 237 1.49 -19.23 -2.97
C PHE A 237 1.35 -19.73 -4.42
N LEU A 238 1.42 -18.83 -5.40
CA LEU A 238 1.76 -19.18 -6.78
C LEU A 238 3.25 -18.90 -6.95
N VAL A 239 4.09 -19.92 -6.73
CA VAL A 239 5.49 -19.85 -7.14
C VAL A 239 5.50 -19.94 -8.66
N SER A 240 5.73 -18.83 -9.37
CA SER A 240 6.09 -18.92 -10.78
C SER A 240 7.53 -19.40 -10.84
N GLU A 241 7.73 -20.70 -11.03
CA GLU A 241 9.04 -21.21 -11.44
C GLU A 241 9.39 -20.56 -12.77
N THR A 242 10.32 -19.61 -12.75
CA THR A 242 10.97 -19.16 -13.97
C THR A 242 11.79 -20.34 -14.47
N ARG A 243 11.20 -21.15 -15.37
CA ARG A 243 11.97 -22.11 -16.15
C ARG A 243 13.05 -21.33 -16.88
N ALA A 244 14.30 -21.51 -16.47
CA ALA A 244 15.44 -21.11 -17.28
C ALA A 244 15.24 -21.72 -18.67
N ALA A 245 15.30 -20.90 -19.71
CA ALA A 245 15.27 -21.38 -21.08
C ALA A 245 16.45 -22.37 -21.25
N PRO A 246 16.23 -23.55 -21.85
CA PRO A 246 17.35 -24.42 -22.20
C PRO A 246 18.27 -23.67 -23.18
N ALA A 247 19.57 -23.83 -22.93
CA ALA A 247 20.67 -23.18 -23.64
C ALA A 247 20.63 -23.37 -25.16
#